data_AF-A0A820DGH8-F1
#
_entry.id   AF-A0A820DGH8-F1
#
_cell.length_a   1.000
_cell.length_b   1.000
_cell.length_c   1.000
_cell.angle_alpha   90.00
_cell.angle_beta   90.00
_cell.angle_gamma   90.00
#
_symmetry.space_group_name_H-M   'P 1'
#
loop_
_entity.id
_entity.type
_entity.pdbx_description
1 polymer ?
#
loop_
_entity_poly.entity_id
_entity_poly.type
_entity_poly.pdbx_seq_one_letter_code
_entity_poly.pdbx_strand_id
1 'polypeptide(L)'
;NTENIFDSQSVDAFIIRCKILSTRLYIIFLIIFLITLTTYTSLSNQIENKTVILSSQSIYENLRLKYASSLQCSCAKVSIPYENFVQTSPLFHRVCSSDFIS
;
A
#
# COMPACT_ATOMS: atom_id res chain seq x y z
N ASN A 1 -45.11 22.88 -56.75
CA ASN A 1 -44.75 22.92 -55.32
C ASN A 1 -43.95 21.66 -54.99
N THR A 2 -42.71 21.56 -55.46
CA THR A 2 -41.91 20.32 -55.45
C THR A 2 -40.43 20.55 -55.14
N GLU A 3 -40.06 21.71 -54.57
CA GLU A 3 -38.65 22.02 -54.28
C GLU A 3 -38.16 21.57 -52.89
N ASN A 4 -39.05 21.12 -52.00
CA ASN A 4 -38.66 20.80 -50.60
C ASN A 4 -38.34 19.32 -50.32
N ILE A 5 -38.53 18.41 -51.29
CA ILE A 5 -38.39 16.96 -51.08
C ILE A 5 -36.94 16.46 -51.23
N PHE A 6 -36.15 17.11 -52.09
CA PHE A 6 -34.75 16.73 -52.32
C PHE A 6 -33.85 17.15 -51.16
N ASP A 7 -34.16 18.28 -50.52
CA ASP A 7 -33.36 18.81 -49.42
C ASP A 7 -33.48 17.91 -48.18
N SER A 8 -34.71 17.50 -47.82
CA SER A 8 -34.95 16.60 -46.68
C SER A 8 -34.23 15.25 -46.83
N GLN A 9 -34.23 14.67 -48.04
CA GLN A 9 -33.58 13.39 -48.29
C GLN A 9 -32.05 13.47 -48.14
N SER A 10 -31.44 14.59 -48.56
CA SER A 10 -30.00 14.81 -48.45
C SER A 10 -29.57 15.02 -46.98
N VAL A 11 -30.39 15.75 -46.22
CA VAL A 11 -30.20 16.01 -44.79
C VAL A 11 -30.30 14.71 -43.99
N ASP A 12 -31.26 13.84 -44.30
CA ASP A 12 -31.42 12.54 -43.63
C ASP A 12 -30.20 11.63 -43.82
N ALA A 13 -29.68 11.55 -45.04
CA ALA A 13 -28.49 10.75 -45.34
C ALA A 13 -27.24 11.26 -44.60
N PHE A 14 -27.09 12.58 -44.47
CA PHE A 14 -26.02 13.20 -43.68
C PHE A 14 -26.15 12.87 -42.19
N ILE A 15 -27.36 13.02 -41.62
CA ILE A 15 -27.64 12.72 -40.22
C ILE A 15 -27.35 11.25 -39.90
N ILE A 16 -27.75 10.32 -40.78
CA ILE A 16 -27.47 8.89 -40.62
C ILE A 16 -25.96 8.63 -40.60
N ARG A 17 -25.19 9.26 -41.48
CA ARG A 17 -23.72 9.14 -41.51
C ARG A 17 -23.06 9.68 -40.25
N CYS A 18 -23.49 10.84 -39.76
CA CYS A 18 -22.99 11.41 -38.51
C CYS A 18 -23.30 10.51 -37.30
N LYS A 19 -24.50 9.92 -37.23
CA LYS A 19 -24.86 8.96 -36.17
C LYS A 19 -23.97 7.71 -36.20
N ILE A 20 -23.71 7.16 -37.39
CA ILE A 20 -22.82 5.99 -37.54
C ILE A 20 -21.38 6.35 -37.14
N LEU A 21 -20.88 7.51 -37.58
CA LEU A 21 -19.52 7.95 -37.21
C LEU A 21 -19.41 8.20 -35.71
N SER A 22 -20.39 8.86 -35.10
CA SER A 22 -20.42 9.13 -33.67
C SER A 22 -20.47 7.84 -32.84
N THR A 23 -21.26 6.85 -33.25
CA THR A 23 -21.33 5.56 -32.53
C THR A 23 -20.03 4.77 -32.68
N ARG A 24 -19.40 4.78 -33.87
CA ARG A 24 -18.08 4.17 -34.09
C ARG A 24 -17.02 4.82 -33.19
N LEU A 25 -16.97 6.14 -33.14
CA LEU A 25 -16.04 6.88 -32.27
C LEU A 25 -16.30 6.58 -30.79
N TYR A 26 -17.56 6.59 -30.37
CA TYR A 26 -17.94 6.26 -28.99
C TYR A 26 -17.48 4.85 -28.59
N ILE A 27 -17.71 3.85 -29.45
CA ILE A 27 -17.27 2.48 -29.19
C ILE A 27 -15.75 2.39 -29.11
N ILE A 28 -15.01 3.09 -29.98
CA ILE A 28 -13.55 3.14 -29.94
C ILE A 28 -13.07 3.74 -28.62
N PHE A 29 -13.61 4.89 -28.19
CA PHE A 29 -13.26 5.51 -26.92
C PHE A 29 -13.61 4.62 -25.73
N LEU A 30 -14.75 3.94 -25.77
CA LEU A 30 -15.17 3.01 -24.73
C LEU A 30 -14.22 1.82 -24.62
N ILE A 31 -13.78 1.25 -25.75
CA ILE A 31 -12.78 0.18 -25.76
C ILE A 31 -11.45 0.67 -25.18
N ILE A 32 -10.96 1.84 -25.60
CA ILE A 32 -9.72 2.44 -25.07
C ILE A 32 -9.83 2.62 -23.56
N PHE A 33 -10.94 3.19 -23.08
CA PHE A 33 -11.17 3.39 -21.65
C PHE A 33 -11.14 2.07 -20.88
N LEU A 34 -11.86 1.05 -21.35
CA LEU A 34 -11.87 -0.27 -20.72
C LEU A 34 -10.49 -0.93 -20.71
N ILE A 35 -9.71 -0.80 -21.80
CA ILE A 35 -8.33 -1.29 -21.85
C ILE A 35 -7.50 -0.59 -20.78
N THR A 36 -7.54 0.76 -20.72
CA THR A 36 -6.76 1.52 -19.72
C THR A 36 -7.14 1.17 -18.29
N LEU A 37 -8.43 0.96 -18.01
CA LEU A 37 -8.90 0.58 -16.68
C LEU A 37 -8.43 -0.82 -16.30
N THR A 38 -8.52 -1.76 -17.25
CA THR A 38 -8.10 -3.15 -17.04
C THR A 38 -6.59 -3.23 -16.82
N THR A 39 -5.80 -2.54 -17.65
CA THR A 39 -4.33 -2.52 -17.50
C THR A 39 -3.93 -1.85 -16.20
N TYR A 40 -4.54 -0.72 -15.83
CA TYR A 40 -4.30 -0.07 -14.54
C TYR A 40 -4.58 -1.01 -13.37
N THR A 41 -5.74 -1.67 -13.38
CA THR A 41 -6.14 -2.60 -12.31
C THR A 41 -5.21 -3.82 -12.24
N SER A 42 -4.78 -4.35 -13.39
CA SER A 42 -3.85 -5.48 -13.46
C SER A 42 -2.42 -5.12 -13.05
N LEU A 43 -1.96 -3.90 -13.34
CA LEU A 43 -0.64 -3.40 -12.94
C LEU A 43 -0.61 -2.86 -11.51
N SER A 44 -1.78 -2.61 -10.93
CA SER A 44 -1.90 -2.20 -9.53
C SER A 44 -1.47 -3.35 -8.64
N ASN A 45 -0.19 -3.35 -8.28
CA ASN A 45 0.36 -4.25 -7.29
C ASN A 45 -0.39 -4.04 -5.97
N GLN A 46 -1.11 -5.07 -5.51
CA GLN A 46 -1.73 -5.05 -4.20
C GLN A 46 -0.63 -5.10 -3.14
N ILE A 47 -0.56 -4.07 -2.30
CA ILE A 47 0.36 -4.05 -1.16
C ILE A 47 -0.20 -5.00 -0.10
N GLU A 48 0.34 -6.21 -0.08
CA GLU A 48 0.00 -7.25 0.90
C GLU A 48 0.86 -7.07 2.17
N ASN A 49 0.22 -6.70 3.27
CA ASN A 49 0.91 -6.60 4.57
C ASN A 49 1.12 -8.00 5.16
N LYS A 50 2.38 -8.45 5.20
CA LYS A 50 2.76 -9.72 5.85
C LYS A 50 3.29 -9.46 7.26
N THR A 51 2.60 -9.99 8.28
CA THR A 51 3.09 -9.97 9.66
C THR A 51 4.01 -11.17 9.90
N VAL A 52 5.24 -10.92 10.35
CA VAL A 52 6.20 -11.96 10.70
C VAL A 52 6.53 -11.84 12.19
N ILE A 53 6.47 -12.96 12.91
CA ILE A 53 6.90 -13.02 14.30
C ILE A 53 8.44 -13.00 14.32
N LEU A 54 9.01 -11.97 14.94
CA LEU A 54 10.45 -11.81 15.07
C LEU A 54 10.96 -12.76 16.17
N SER A 55 11.40 -13.96 15.79
CA SER A 55 11.93 -14.97 16.72
C SER A 55 13.43 -14.85 16.96
N SER A 56 14.17 -14.23 16.04
CA SER A 56 15.62 -13.99 16.17
C SER A 56 16.02 -12.64 15.57
N GLN A 57 17.14 -12.10 16.08
CA GLN A 57 17.76 -10.89 15.55
C GLN A 57 18.20 -11.05 14.08
N SER A 58 18.67 -12.24 13.69
CA SER A 58 19.12 -12.51 12.32
C SER A 58 17.99 -12.39 11.28
N ILE A 59 16.76 -12.77 11.64
CA ILE A 59 15.59 -12.62 10.76
C ILE A 59 15.28 -11.13 10.54
N TYR A 60 15.37 -10.32 11.60
CA TYR A 60 15.20 -8.87 11.49
C TYR A 60 16.23 -8.25 10.55
N GLU A 61 17.51 -8.60 10.71
CA GLU A 61 18.58 -8.05 9.86
C GLU A 61 18.38 -8.42 8.40
N ASN A 62 17.96 -9.66 8.12
CA ASN A 62 17.66 -10.09 6.75
C ASN A 62 16.47 -9.34 6.15
N LEU A 63 15.38 -9.19 6.91
CA LEU A 63 14.19 -8.44 6.47
C LEU A 63 14.49 -6.96 6.28
N ARG A 64 15.32 -6.37 7.15
CA ARG A 64 15.76 -4.97 7.05
C ARG A 64 16.57 -4.72 5.80
N LEU A 65 17.44 -5.65 5.39
CA LEU A 65 18.18 -5.54 4.13
C LEU A 65 17.25 -5.58 2.90
N LYS A 66 16.17 -6.36 2.97
CA LYS A 66 15.26 -6.57 1.83
C LYS A 66 14.12 -5.55 1.74
N TYR A 67 13.63 -5.04 2.86
CA TYR A 67 12.43 -4.21 2.97
C TYR A 67 12.68 -2.93 3.78
N ALA A 68 13.88 -2.36 3.74
CA ALA A 68 14.30 -1.23 4.58
C ALA A 68 13.30 -0.07 4.65
N SER A 69 12.64 0.25 3.53
CA SER A 69 11.71 1.38 3.41
C SER A 69 10.27 1.09 3.84
N SER A 70 9.86 -0.18 3.92
CA SER A 70 8.49 -0.61 4.24
C SER A 70 8.39 -1.47 5.49
N LEU A 71 9.52 -1.86 6.09
CA LEU A 71 9.56 -2.65 7.32
C LEU A 71 9.09 -1.80 8.50
N GLN A 72 8.03 -2.24 9.18
CA GLN A 72 7.53 -1.61 10.39
C GLN A 72 7.57 -2.59 11.55
N CYS A 73 8.26 -2.22 12.64
CA CYS A 73 8.35 -3.03 13.85
C CYS A 73 7.49 -2.41 14.95
N SER A 74 6.35 -3.04 15.23
CA SER A 74 5.49 -2.66 16.34
C SER A 74 6.10 -3.15 17.66
N CYS A 75 6.18 -2.28 18.66
CA CYS A 75 6.60 -2.68 20.00
C CYS A 75 5.53 -3.55 20.67
N ALA A 76 5.91 -4.74 21.14
CA ALA A 76 4.99 -5.63 21.86
C ALA A 76 4.63 -5.13 23.27
N LYS A 77 5.49 -4.31 23.87
CA LYS A 77 5.31 -3.74 25.22
C LYS A 77 5.66 -2.25 25.19
N VAL A 78 4.87 -1.44 25.89
CA VAL A 78 5.10 0.01 26.05
C VAL A 78 6.24 0.28 27.04
N SER A 79 6.44 -0.61 28.00
CA SER A 79 7.53 -0.55 28.98
C SER A 79 8.05 -1.94 29.29
N ILE A 80 9.36 -2.07 29.51
CA ILE A 80 9.99 -3.30 29.97
C ILE A 80 10.45 -3.10 31.41
N PRO A 81 9.96 -3.90 32.38
CA PRO A 81 10.42 -3.82 33.76
C PRO A 81 11.93 -4.00 33.89
N TYR A 82 12.58 -3.18 34.72
CA TYR A 82 14.04 -3.17 34.89
C TYR A 82 14.60 -4.50 35.42
N GLU A 83 13.82 -5.20 36.23
CA GLU A 83 14.10 -6.56 36.73
C GLU A 83 14.40 -7.57 35.62
N ASN A 84 13.91 -7.37 34.38
CA ASN A 84 14.19 -8.27 33.26
C ASN A 84 15.62 -8.14 32.72
N PHE A 85 16.29 -7.01 32.97
CA PHE A 85 17.64 -6.75 32.48
C PHE A 85 18.68 -6.81 33.60
N VAL A 86 18.27 -6.52 34.83
CA VAL A 86 19.19 -6.37 35.95
C VAL A 86 18.77 -7.30 37.08
N GLN A 87 19.55 -8.37 37.24
CA GLN A 87 19.47 -9.25 38.39
C GLN A 87 20.57 -8.88 39.37
N THR A 88 20.23 -8.11 40.41
CA THR A 88 21.16 -7.82 41.50
C THR A 88 20.97 -8.81 42.63
N SER A 89 22.00 -9.62 42.91
CA SER A 89 22.13 -10.39 44.15
C SER A 89 23.16 -9.70 45.04
N PRO A 90 22.80 -8.64 45.81
CA PRO A 90 23.76 -7.94 46.64
C PRO A 90 24.30 -8.88 47.72
N LEU A 91 25.62 -9.10 47.71
CA LEU A 91 26.30 -9.79 48.79
C LEU A 91 26.75 -8.74 49.81
N PHE A 92 26.00 -8.62 50.91
CA PHE A 92 26.34 -7.68 51.97
C PHE A 92 27.60 -8.16 52.70
N HIS A 93 28.68 -7.40 52.59
CA HIS A 93 29.85 -7.61 53.44
C HIS A 93 29.53 -7.10 54.85
N ARG A 94 30.06 -7.77 55.88
CA ARG A 94 29.91 -7.27 57.26
C ARG A 94 30.57 -5.90 57.36
N VAL A 95 29.95 -5.01 58.15
CA VAL A 95 30.56 -3.73 58.52
C VAL A 95 31.89 -4.05 59.20
N CYS A 96 32.98 -3.57 58.61
CA CYS A 96 34.29 -3.71 59.23
C CYS A 96 34.27 -2.87 60.51
N SER A 97 34.60 -3.49 61.65
CA SER A 97 34.87 -2.73 62.88
C SER A 97 35.96 -1.72 62.57
N SER A 98 35.67 -0.44 62.74
CA SER A 98 36.65 0.63 62.71
C SER A 98 36.81 1.15 64.14
N ASP A 99 37.94 1.79 64.43
CA ASP A 99 38.22 2.37 65.74
C ASP A 99 37.20 3.45 66.17
N PHE A 100 36.30 3.87 65.28
CA PHE A 100 35.21 4.83 65.53
C PHE A 100 33.87 4.18 65.86
N ILE A 101 33.76 2.85 65.75
CA ILE A 101 32.59 2.06 66.16
C ILE A 101 33.11 0.98 67.12
N SER A 102 33.36 1.39 68.37
CA SER A 102 33.58 0.50 69.52
C SER A 102 32.27 -0.06 70.05
#